data_AF-A0A1G3M1E2-F1
#
_entry.id   AF-A0A1G3M1E2-F1
#
_cell.length_a   1.000
_cell.length_b   1.000
_cell.length_c   1.000
_cell.angle_alpha   90.00
_cell.angle_beta   90.00
_cell.angle_gamma   90.00
#
_symmetry.space_group_name_H-M   'P 1'
#
loop_
_entity.id
_entity.type
_entity.pdbx_description
1 polymer ?
#
loop_
_entity_poly.entity_id
_entity_poly.type
_entity_poly.pdbx_seq_one_letter_code
_entity_poly.pdbx_strand_id
1 'polypeptide(L)'
;MADRWFASDNNAAAHPRIMEALLRANRGHAIGYGDDPATARAETAVAAMFGAGAMVRFVLNGTGANVYALGCFAGQGDAILCSDCAHILVDETGAPSAVTGAQLVPVGTKNGKVVASALKETLRHYDDMHKARPAALSLSQPTELGTVYTTAELAELCRIAHGSGMAVHIDGARLSNAAAALGLSPAQAAGYSLNSALLSAPDGADSGADVVCFGGTKNGLMFGEAVVFAPRPDGSLPDTARLRKTRLQLSSKMRYIAAQFEEYVTDGLWLECAAAANRQARRLVDGLGARKLRLEYPAETNGIFFKLPASVVEELRAKRFFYDWEGGAIRWMASWDTSDDDVDGLLADLDSALATYNATHPDAMSPELVAEERALLDAGRALLKSNWDTLERFKSDEELGRPVPTFTRPVPEGTRIVALPDPAGLALGGKSFADITATRRSRRKYTSQLISLDELSFLLWSSAGVKSVKRNNAFRTVPSGGCRHPLDTIVYARRVTGLEPGLYRYQAVEHSLALLKPAGAVAGADPEKTGFLDLDAELDAGLAGQLWNCAAMFMWTAIPYRTEWRYSVASAKTILLDAGHVCQALYGACEALSLGTCGQAAYNQEKLDAALGLDGNDEFAVYVAPVGRV
;
A
#
# COMPACT_ATOMS: atom_id res chain seq x y z
N MET A 1 -4.02 1.90 -38.77
CA MET A 1 -3.34 1.33 -37.59
C MET A 1 -1.87 1.23 -37.93
N ALA A 2 -0.99 1.53 -36.98
CA ALA A 2 0.44 1.27 -37.15
C ALA A 2 0.69 -0.26 -37.22
N ASP A 3 1.71 -0.68 -37.97
CA ASP A 3 2.07 -2.09 -38.15
C ASP A 3 2.82 -2.69 -36.94
N ARG A 4 3.05 -1.90 -35.88
CA ARG A 4 3.79 -2.27 -34.66
C ARG A 4 2.99 -1.95 -33.40
N TRP A 5 2.80 -2.96 -32.56
CA TRP A 5 1.89 -2.95 -31.40
C TRP A 5 2.62 -3.25 -30.09
N PHE A 6 2.01 -2.91 -28.96
CA PHE A 6 2.58 -3.10 -27.60
C PHE A 6 1.71 -4.03 -26.75
N ALA A 7 0.94 -4.91 -27.38
CA ALA A 7 -0.01 -5.78 -26.70
C ALA A 7 0.65 -7.01 -26.05
N SER A 8 1.51 -7.69 -26.80
CA SER A 8 2.17 -8.92 -26.37
C SER A 8 3.41 -9.16 -27.23
N ASP A 9 4.47 -9.67 -26.60
CA ASP A 9 5.66 -10.19 -27.27
C ASP A 9 5.39 -11.47 -28.09
N ASN A 10 4.23 -12.13 -27.89
CA ASN A 10 3.75 -13.18 -28.80
C ASN A 10 3.47 -12.67 -30.23
N ASN A 11 3.31 -11.36 -30.42
CA ASN A 11 2.99 -10.77 -31.72
C ASN A 11 4.26 -10.41 -32.52
N ALA A 12 5.44 -10.58 -31.92
CA ALA A 12 6.72 -10.32 -32.57
C ALA A 12 6.98 -11.31 -33.70
N ALA A 13 7.79 -10.88 -34.68
CA ALA A 13 8.26 -11.79 -35.72
C ALA A 13 9.22 -12.86 -35.14
N ALA A 14 9.40 -13.97 -35.85
CA ALA A 14 10.54 -14.84 -35.58
C ALA A 14 11.84 -14.13 -35.99
N HIS A 15 12.90 -14.31 -35.21
CA HIS A 15 14.20 -13.71 -35.48
C HIS A 15 14.79 -14.27 -36.81
N PRO A 16 15.42 -13.44 -37.67
CA PRO A 16 15.94 -13.90 -38.96
C PRO A 16 16.88 -15.12 -38.87
N ARG A 17 17.79 -15.14 -37.89
CA ARG A 17 18.68 -16.29 -37.63
C ARG A 17 17.91 -17.59 -37.34
N ILE A 18 16.77 -17.50 -36.67
CA ILE A 18 15.89 -18.65 -36.39
C ILE A 18 15.26 -19.15 -37.69
N MET A 19 14.81 -18.24 -38.57
CA MET A 19 14.29 -18.60 -39.90
C MET A 19 15.36 -19.30 -40.75
N GLU A 20 16.60 -18.82 -40.71
CA GLU A 20 17.73 -19.47 -41.40
C GLU A 20 18.03 -20.86 -40.81
N ALA A 21 17.97 -21.02 -39.49
CA ALA A 21 18.14 -22.32 -38.83
C ALA A 21 17.07 -23.33 -39.28
N LEU A 22 15.81 -22.89 -39.39
CA LEU A 22 14.72 -23.70 -39.92
C LEU A 22 14.97 -24.10 -41.39
N LEU A 23 15.46 -23.19 -42.22
CA LEU A 23 15.83 -23.48 -43.62
C LEU A 23 16.96 -24.51 -43.70
N ARG A 24 17.97 -24.43 -42.82
CA ARG A 24 19.05 -25.43 -42.72
C ARG A 24 18.50 -26.80 -42.31
N ALA A 25 17.59 -26.84 -41.33
CA ALA A 25 16.95 -28.08 -40.86
C ALA A 25 15.97 -28.70 -41.87
N ASN A 26 15.55 -27.95 -42.89
CA ASN A 26 14.58 -28.39 -43.90
C ASN A 26 15.19 -29.19 -45.06
N ARG A 27 16.33 -29.85 -44.85
CA ARG A 27 17.02 -30.66 -45.87
C ARG A 27 17.00 -32.14 -45.49
N GLY A 28 16.70 -33.01 -46.47
CA GLY A 28 16.73 -34.47 -46.30
C GLY A 28 15.73 -35.03 -45.28
N HIS A 29 15.89 -36.33 -45.01
CA HIS A 29 15.10 -37.07 -44.01
C HIS A 29 15.80 -37.10 -42.65
N ALA A 30 15.02 -37.15 -41.58
CA ALA A 30 15.47 -37.36 -40.21
C ALA A 30 14.49 -38.30 -39.50
N ILE A 31 14.96 -39.08 -38.54
CA ILE A 31 14.09 -39.92 -37.71
C ILE A 31 13.15 -39.01 -36.90
N GLY A 32 11.90 -39.45 -36.76
CA GLY A 32 10.88 -38.65 -36.07
C GLY A 32 11.03 -38.66 -34.55
N TYR A 33 10.19 -37.86 -33.89
CA TYR A 33 9.99 -37.88 -32.44
C TYR A 33 11.24 -37.58 -31.59
N GLY A 34 12.26 -36.93 -32.18
CA GLY A 34 13.45 -36.45 -31.47
C GLY A 34 14.65 -37.40 -31.50
N ASP A 35 14.53 -38.57 -32.13
CA ASP A 35 15.65 -39.52 -32.30
C ASP A 35 16.55 -39.13 -33.50
N ASP A 36 16.81 -37.83 -33.64
CA ASP A 36 17.59 -37.27 -34.74
C ASP A 36 18.81 -36.48 -34.23
N PRO A 37 19.92 -36.42 -35.00
CA PRO A 37 21.14 -35.75 -34.55
C PRO A 37 20.99 -34.25 -34.26
N ALA A 38 20.02 -33.55 -34.88
CA ALA A 38 19.81 -32.13 -34.62
C ALA A 38 19.17 -31.93 -33.24
N THR A 39 18.18 -32.77 -32.90
CA THR A 39 17.60 -32.81 -31.55
C THR A 39 18.67 -33.09 -30.49
N ALA A 40 19.52 -34.10 -30.68
CA ALA A 40 20.58 -34.43 -29.72
C ALA A 40 21.57 -33.27 -29.49
N ARG A 41 21.98 -32.55 -30.55
CA ARG A 41 22.85 -31.37 -30.41
C ARG A 41 22.16 -30.23 -29.68
N ALA A 42 20.92 -29.92 -30.03
CA ALA A 42 20.15 -28.86 -29.38
C ALA A 42 19.90 -29.16 -27.89
N GLU A 43 19.54 -30.40 -27.55
CA GLU A 43 19.37 -30.84 -26.16
C GLU A 43 20.69 -30.68 -25.38
N THR A 44 21.82 -31.05 -25.98
CA THR A 44 23.15 -30.86 -25.38
C THR A 44 23.48 -29.39 -25.16
N ALA A 45 23.21 -28.53 -26.15
CA ALA A 45 23.50 -27.10 -26.10
C ALA A 45 22.66 -26.39 -25.03
N VAL A 46 21.36 -26.72 -24.93
CA VAL A 46 20.49 -26.18 -23.87
C VAL A 46 20.90 -26.74 -22.50
N ALA A 47 21.18 -28.04 -22.38
CA ALA A 47 21.61 -28.65 -21.12
C ALA A 47 22.89 -27.99 -20.58
N ALA A 48 23.83 -27.63 -21.45
CA ALA A 48 25.06 -26.93 -21.07
C ALA A 48 24.81 -25.58 -20.38
N MET A 49 23.69 -24.91 -20.67
CA MET A 49 23.30 -23.67 -19.98
C MET A 49 22.80 -23.90 -18.55
N PHE A 50 22.28 -25.10 -18.28
CA PHE A 50 21.68 -25.51 -17.00
C PHE A 50 22.57 -26.44 -16.17
N GLY A 51 23.73 -26.85 -16.70
CA GLY A 51 24.74 -27.62 -15.98
C GLY A 51 24.72 -29.12 -16.29
N ALA A 52 25.73 -29.82 -15.76
CA ALA A 52 25.91 -31.24 -16.02
C ALA A 52 24.73 -32.07 -15.48
N GLY A 53 24.20 -32.97 -16.31
CA GLY A 53 23.08 -33.84 -15.93
C GLY A 53 21.69 -33.25 -16.14
N ALA A 54 21.57 -32.00 -16.57
CA ALA A 54 20.28 -31.41 -16.94
C ALA A 54 19.65 -32.18 -18.11
N MET A 55 18.38 -32.59 -17.95
CA MET A 55 17.64 -33.31 -18.99
C MET A 55 16.68 -32.38 -19.71
N VAL A 56 16.87 -32.23 -21.02
CA VAL A 56 16.07 -31.32 -21.86
C VAL A 56 15.01 -32.08 -22.65
N ARG A 57 13.80 -31.52 -22.72
CA ARG A 57 12.69 -32.02 -23.52
C ARG A 57 12.01 -30.86 -24.23
N PHE A 58 12.11 -30.82 -25.56
CA PHE A 58 11.40 -29.83 -26.36
C PHE A 58 9.90 -30.14 -26.46
N VAL A 59 9.08 -29.09 -26.43
CA VAL A 59 7.62 -29.08 -26.51
C VAL A 59 7.10 -27.93 -27.38
N LEU A 60 5.81 -27.90 -27.69
CA LEU A 60 5.26 -27.03 -28.75
C LEU A 60 5.00 -25.59 -28.31
N ASN A 61 4.51 -25.36 -27.09
CA ASN A 61 4.10 -24.05 -26.59
C ASN A 61 4.17 -23.97 -25.05
N GLY A 62 4.03 -22.76 -24.51
CA GLY A 62 4.11 -22.47 -23.06
C GLY A 62 3.13 -23.26 -22.20
N THR A 63 1.83 -23.23 -22.53
CA THR A 63 0.80 -24.00 -21.82
C THR A 63 1.12 -25.49 -21.80
N GLY A 64 1.54 -26.04 -22.95
CA GLY A 64 1.97 -27.42 -23.08
C GLY A 64 3.19 -27.74 -22.23
N ALA A 65 4.15 -26.82 -22.14
CA ALA A 65 5.33 -26.93 -21.29
C ALA A 65 4.96 -27.01 -19.81
N ASN A 66 4.17 -26.05 -19.32
CA ASN A 66 3.73 -25.98 -17.92
C ASN A 66 2.93 -27.22 -17.53
N VAL A 67 1.91 -27.59 -18.31
CA VAL A 67 1.05 -28.76 -18.06
C VAL A 67 1.87 -30.05 -18.06
N TYR A 68 2.81 -30.20 -18.99
CA TYR A 68 3.69 -31.36 -19.06
C TYR A 68 4.65 -31.43 -17.86
N ALA A 69 5.32 -30.32 -17.53
CA ALA A 69 6.26 -30.24 -16.43
C ALA A 69 5.58 -30.54 -15.09
N LEU A 70 4.49 -29.85 -14.79
CA LEU A 70 3.71 -30.04 -13.56
C LEU A 70 3.09 -31.45 -13.48
N GLY A 71 2.62 -31.99 -14.62
CA GLY A 71 2.08 -33.34 -14.70
C GLY A 71 3.11 -34.46 -14.51
N CYS A 72 4.41 -34.13 -14.37
CA CYS A 72 5.44 -35.07 -13.93
C CYS A 72 5.52 -35.20 -12.39
N PHE A 73 4.94 -34.26 -11.64
CA PHE A 73 5.04 -34.18 -10.18
C PHE A 73 3.69 -34.20 -9.46
N ALA A 74 2.62 -33.75 -10.11
CA ALA A 74 1.28 -33.66 -9.52
C ALA A 74 0.23 -34.39 -10.39
N GLY A 75 -0.72 -35.05 -9.71
CA GLY A 75 -1.83 -35.75 -10.34
C GLY A 75 -3.16 -35.61 -9.59
N GLN A 76 -4.05 -36.60 -9.77
CA GLN A 76 -5.32 -36.63 -9.05
C GLN A 76 -5.11 -36.69 -7.53
N GLY A 77 -5.81 -35.81 -6.81
CA GLY A 77 -5.69 -35.70 -5.35
C GLY A 77 -4.51 -34.84 -4.88
N ASP A 78 -3.69 -34.32 -5.79
CA ASP A 78 -2.61 -33.39 -5.47
C ASP A 78 -3.01 -31.93 -5.67
N ALA A 79 -2.24 -31.03 -5.06
CA ALA A 79 -2.35 -29.58 -5.20
C ALA A 79 -1.05 -28.98 -5.76
N ILE A 80 -1.22 -28.01 -6.65
CA ILE A 80 -0.17 -27.16 -7.21
C ILE A 80 -0.38 -25.75 -6.67
N LEU A 81 0.56 -25.27 -5.86
CA LEU A 81 0.52 -23.93 -5.27
C LEU A 81 1.14 -22.92 -6.24
N CYS A 82 0.55 -21.75 -6.39
CA CYS A 82 1.00 -20.71 -7.34
C CYS A 82 0.60 -19.30 -6.89
N SER A 83 1.06 -18.26 -7.60
CA SER A 83 0.57 -16.89 -7.41
C SER A 83 -0.89 -16.76 -7.86
N ASP A 84 -1.58 -15.75 -7.34
CA ASP A 84 -2.94 -15.38 -7.74
C ASP A 84 -3.04 -14.86 -9.18
N CYS A 85 -1.93 -14.39 -9.75
CA CYS A 85 -1.82 -14.00 -11.15
C CYS A 85 -1.11 -15.03 -12.05
N ALA A 86 -0.84 -16.25 -11.55
CA ALA A 86 -0.05 -17.24 -12.28
C ALA A 86 -0.71 -17.58 -13.64
N HIS A 87 0.06 -17.63 -14.73
CA HIS A 87 -0.47 -17.97 -16.06
C HIS A 87 -1.24 -19.31 -16.06
N ILE A 88 -0.71 -20.32 -15.36
CA ILE A 88 -1.34 -21.63 -15.16
C ILE A 88 -2.72 -21.57 -14.49
N LEU A 89 -2.98 -20.52 -13.70
CA LEU A 89 -4.23 -20.27 -13.00
C LEU A 89 -5.21 -19.45 -13.86
N VAL A 90 -4.72 -18.38 -14.50
CA VAL A 90 -5.58 -17.35 -15.12
C VAL A 90 -5.75 -17.47 -16.63
N ASP A 91 -4.69 -17.85 -17.36
CA ASP A 91 -4.62 -17.72 -18.83
C ASP A 91 -4.55 -19.06 -19.58
N GLU A 92 -4.54 -20.19 -18.87
CA GLU A 92 -4.48 -21.53 -19.49
C GLU A 92 -5.84 -22.23 -19.55
N THR A 93 -6.95 -21.52 -19.29
CA THR A 93 -8.32 -22.08 -19.36
C THR A 93 -8.47 -23.36 -18.52
N GLY A 94 -7.78 -23.43 -17.38
CA GLY A 94 -7.79 -24.60 -16.49
C GLY A 94 -7.09 -25.85 -17.05
N ALA A 95 -6.28 -25.74 -18.12
CA ALA A 95 -5.58 -26.87 -18.72
C ALA A 95 -4.72 -27.68 -17.73
N PRO A 96 -3.95 -27.07 -16.80
CA PRO A 96 -3.22 -27.81 -15.78
C PRO A 96 -4.13 -28.74 -14.97
N SER A 97 -5.24 -28.23 -14.43
CA SER A 97 -6.18 -29.03 -13.65
C SER A 97 -6.85 -30.12 -14.49
N ALA A 98 -7.29 -29.78 -15.71
CA ALA A 98 -7.99 -30.72 -16.59
C ALA A 98 -7.12 -31.90 -17.01
N VAL A 99 -5.82 -31.67 -17.26
CA VAL A 99 -4.92 -32.68 -17.81
C VAL A 99 -4.20 -33.49 -16.72
N THR A 100 -3.85 -32.84 -15.60
CA THR A 100 -3.16 -33.51 -14.47
C THR A 100 -4.14 -34.13 -13.47
N GLY A 101 -5.31 -33.53 -13.29
CA GLY A 101 -6.25 -33.85 -12.21
C GLY A 101 -5.89 -33.19 -10.88
N ALA A 102 -4.82 -32.38 -10.83
CA ALA A 102 -4.41 -31.65 -9.64
C ALA A 102 -5.24 -30.37 -9.45
N GLN A 103 -5.42 -29.97 -8.20
CA GLN A 103 -6.03 -28.70 -7.84
C GLN A 103 -5.00 -27.57 -7.91
N LEU A 104 -5.34 -26.43 -8.51
CA LEU A 104 -4.54 -25.20 -8.39
C LEU A 104 -4.93 -24.44 -7.12
N VAL A 105 -3.95 -24.00 -6.34
CA VAL A 105 -4.14 -23.29 -5.07
C VAL A 105 -3.36 -21.97 -5.08
N PRO A 106 -4.04 -20.81 -5.16
CA PRO A 106 -3.36 -19.52 -5.08
C PRO A 106 -2.83 -19.27 -3.66
N VAL A 107 -1.65 -18.64 -3.57
CA VAL A 107 -0.96 -18.25 -2.34
C VAL A 107 -0.84 -16.73 -2.31
N GLY A 108 -0.83 -16.12 -1.12
CA GLY A 108 -0.69 -14.66 -0.97
C GLY A 108 0.59 -14.12 -1.63
N THR A 109 0.44 -13.06 -2.43
CA THR A 109 1.52 -12.48 -3.23
C THR A 109 1.81 -11.02 -2.88
N LYS A 110 2.97 -10.54 -3.34
CA LYS A 110 3.34 -9.12 -3.40
C LYS A 110 3.99 -8.85 -4.76
N ASN A 111 3.41 -7.95 -5.55
CA ASN A 111 3.87 -7.63 -6.90
C ASN A 111 4.00 -8.89 -7.78
N GLY A 112 3.03 -9.81 -7.71
CA GLY A 112 3.04 -11.08 -8.46
C GLY A 112 3.96 -12.16 -7.89
N LYS A 113 4.74 -11.84 -6.85
CA LYS A 113 5.66 -12.78 -6.20
C LYS A 113 5.00 -13.47 -5.00
N VAL A 114 5.08 -14.79 -4.94
CA VAL A 114 4.66 -15.58 -3.76
C VAL A 114 5.46 -15.14 -2.56
N VAL A 115 4.78 -14.82 -1.46
CA VAL A 115 5.44 -14.41 -0.21
C VAL A 115 5.73 -15.64 0.65
N ALA A 116 6.97 -15.79 1.12
CA ALA A 116 7.42 -16.95 1.90
C ALA A 116 6.58 -17.21 3.17
N SER A 117 6.19 -16.15 3.89
CA SER A 117 5.32 -16.29 5.07
C SER A 117 3.91 -16.75 4.69
N ALA A 118 3.37 -16.29 3.56
CA ALA A 118 2.07 -16.73 3.05
C ALA A 118 2.11 -18.19 2.61
N LEU A 119 3.18 -18.62 1.94
CA LEU A 119 3.36 -20.03 1.57
C LEU A 119 3.40 -20.94 2.80
N LYS A 120 4.19 -20.59 3.82
CA LYS A 120 4.24 -21.32 5.10
C LYS A 120 2.87 -21.40 5.77
N GLU A 121 2.13 -20.29 5.77
CA GLU A 121 0.80 -20.24 6.37
C GLU A 121 -0.19 -21.12 5.60
N THR A 122 -0.22 -21.05 4.26
CA THR A 122 -1.04 -21.94 3.44
C THR A 122 -0.75 -23.40 3.74
N LEU A 123 0.53 -23.80 3.79
CA LEU A 123 0.93 -25.20 4.03
C LEU A 123 0.46 -25.75 5.37
N ARG A 124 0.42 -24.94 6.43
CA ARG A 124 -0.11 -25.36 7.75
C ARG A 124 -1.56 -25.83 7.70
N HIS A 125 -2.33 -25.34 6.72
CA HIS A 125 -3.74 -25.69 6.57
C HIS A 125 -3.94 -26.92 5.67
N TYR A 126 -2.90 -27.48 5.05
CA TYR A 126 -3.03 -28.55 4.04
C TYR A 126 -2.59 -29.95 4.52
N ASP A 127 -2.33 -30.11 5.82
CA ASP A 127 -2.00 -31.40 6.46
C ASP A 127 -3.26 -32.13 6.97
N ASP A 128 -4.22 -32.37 6.08
CA ASP A 128 -5.49 -33.07 6.37
C ASP A 128 -5.98 -33.84 5.14
N MET A 129 -6.51 -35.06 5.35
CA MET A 129 -7.04 -35.94 4.30
C MET A 129 -8.24 -35.36 3.54
N HIS A 130 -8.90 -34.35 4.11
CA HIS A 130 -9.99 -33.63 3.44
C HIS A 130 -9.52 -32.64 2.38
N LYS A 131 -8.21 -32.43 2.23
CA LYS A 131 -7.61 -31.50 1.26
C LYS A 131 -6.68 -32.22 0.29
N ALA A 132 -6.50 -31.64 -0.89
CA ALA A 132 -5.55 -32.12 -1.88
C ALA A 132 -4.12 -32.00 -1.34
N ARG A 133 -3.29 -33.02 -1.56
CA ARG A 133 -1.92 -33.07 -1.04
C ARG A 133 -1.02 -32.07 -1.79
N PRO A 134 -0.34 -31.12 -1.11
CA PRO A 134 0.64 -30.26 -1.78
C PRO A 134 1.74 -31.09 -2.45
N ALA A 135 1.89 -30.95 -3.77
CA ALA A 135 2.84 -31.75 -4.56
C ALA A 135 3.80 -30.90 -5.39
N ALA A 136 3.39 -29.69 -5.81
CA ALA A 136 4.27 -28.79 -6.55
C ALA A 136 4.03 -27.32 -6.21
N LEU A 137 5.10 -26.52 -6.20
CA LEU A 137 5.08 -25.07 -6.16
C LEU A 137 5.45 -24.57 -7.57
N SER A 138 4.58 -23.80 -8.20
CA SER A 138 4.84 -23.15 -9.48
C SER A 138 5.12 -21.67 -9.30
N LEU A 139 6.26 -21.20 -9.79
CA LEU A 139 6.68 -19.80 -9.78
C LEU A 139 6.95 -19.32 -11.20
N SER A 140 6.59 -18.09 -11.53
CA SER A 140 6.88 -17.49 -12.84
C SER A 140 8.09 -16.56 -12.75
N GLN A 141 9.06 -16.72 -13.64
CA GLN A 141 10.29 -15.91 -13.66
C GLN A 141 10.60 -15.37 -15.07
N PRO A 142 10.43 -14.05 -15.31
CA PRO A 142 9.78 -13.06 -14.45
C PRO A 142 8.30 -13.39 -14.23
N THR A 143 7.66 -12.70 -13.28
CA THR A 143 6.22 -12.82 -13.03
C THR A 143 5.40 -12.29 -14.20
N GLU A 144 4.10 -12.57 -14.19
CA GLU A 144 3.13 -12.05 -15.15
C GLU A 144 3.03 -10.51 -15.10
N LEU A 145 3.46 -9.90 -13.99
CA LEU A 145 3.51 -8.45 -13.78
C LEU A 145 4.86 -7.83 -14.15
N GLY A 146 5.78 -8.61 -14.73
CA GLY A 146 7.09 -8.14 -15.18
C GLY A 146 8.12 -7.94 -14.06
N THR A 147 7.79 -8.30 -12.82
CA THR A 147 8.71 -8.31 -11.68
C THR A 147 9.57 -9.57 -11.66
N VAL A 148 10.71 -9.50 -10.99
CA VAL A 148 11.72 -10.55 -10.95
C VAL A 148 11.90 -11.04 -9.52
N TYR A 149 11.96 -12.36 -9.35
CA TYR A 149 12.46 -12.93 -8.10
C TYR A 149 13.98 -12.83 -8.08
N THR A 150 14.54 -12.39 -6.96
CA THR A 150 15.97 -12.54 -6.69
C THR A 150 16.31 -14.01 -6.44
N THR A 151 17.59 -14.37 -6.59
CA THR A 151 18.07 -15.72 -6.29
C THR A 151 17.82 -16.12 -4.83
N ALA A 152 17.91 -15.17 -3.90
CA ALA A 152 17.64 -15.40 -2.48
C ALA A 152 16.14 -15.70 -2.22
N GLU A 153 15.24 -14.96 -2.86
CA GLU A 153 13.79 -15.22 -2.76
C GLU A 153 13.44 -16.60 -3.31
N LEU A 154 13.98 -16.97 -4.49
CA LEU A 154 13.76 -18.32 -5.06
C LEU A 154 14.30 -19.42 -4.14
N ALA A 155 15.52 -19.27 -3.64
CA ALA A 155 16.12 -20.25 -2.73
C ALA A 155 15.31 -20.43 -1.44
N GLU A 156 14.74 -19.34 -0.89
CA GLU A 156 13.85 -19.43 0.26
C GLU A 156 12.58 -20.23 -0.05
N LEU A 157 11.92 -19.92 -1.16
CA LEU A 157 10.69 -20.59 -1.57
C LEU A 157 10.94 -22.07 -1.88
N CYS A 158 12.03 -22.41 -2.57
CA CYS A 158 12.41 -23.78 -2.86
C CYS A 158 12.62 -24.59 -1.59
N ARG A 159 13.32 -24.02 -0.59
CA ARG A 159 13.53 -24.69 0.70
C ARG A 159 12.23 -24.99 1.43
N ILE A 160 11.27 -24.06 1.39
CA ILE A 160 9.95 -24.23 2.01
C ILE A 160 9.18 -25.36 1.31
N ALA A 161 9.18 -25.35 -0.02
CA ALA A 161 8.52 -26.37 -0.83
C ALA A 161 9.12 -27.76 -0.60
N HIS A 162 10.45 -27.90 -0.72
CA HIS A 162 11.16 -29.16 -0.48
C HIS A 162 10.98 -29.68 0.95
N GLY A 163 11.03 -28.79 1.95
CA GLY A 163 10.75 -29.14 3.35
C GLY A 163 9.34 -29.68 3.58
N SER A 164 8.43 -29.45 2.64
CA SER A 164 7.05 -29.96 2.64
C SER A 164 6.82 -31.08 1.62
N GLY A 165 7.89 -31.62 1.03
CA GLY A 165 7.84 -32.71 0.05
C GLY A 165 7.35 -32.33 -1.35
N MET A 166 7.26 -31.03 -1.66
CA MET A 166 6.80 -30.54 -2.96
C MET A 166 7.96 -30.38 -3.94
N ALA A 167 7.70 -30.62 -5.23
CA ALA A 167 8.61 -30.21 -6.30
C ALA A 167 8.46 -28.71 -6.62
N VAL A 168 9.49 -28.10 -7.20
CA VAL A 168 9.47 -26.70 -7.63
C VAL A 168 9.55 -26.60 -9.15
N HIS A 169 8.55 -25.95 -9.73
CA HIS A 169 8.43 -25.64 -11.14
C HIS A 169 8.63 -24.15 -11.38
N ILE A 170 9.44 -23.81 -12.38
CA ILE A 170 9.58 -22.44 -12.89
C ILE A 170 8.92 -22.33 -14.26
N ASP A 171 7.83 -21.57 -14.34
CA ASP A 171 7.35 -21.02 -15.61
C ASP A 171 8.33 -19.94 -16.07
N GLY A 172 9.19 -20.32 -17.00
CA GLY A 172 10.22 -19.45 -17.57
C GLY A 172 9.85 -18.94 -18.96
N ALA A 173 8.56 -18.71 -19.26
CA ALA A 173 8.12 -18.19 -20.56
C ALA A 173 8.86 -16.91 -21.00
N ARG A 174 9.40 -16.14 -20.04
CA ARG A 174 10.26 -14.96 -20.26
C ARG A 174 11.58 -15.04 -19.48
N LEU A 175 12.08 -16.23 -19.18
CA LEU A 175 13.27 -16.42 -18.34
C LEU A 175 14.50 -15.66 -18.87
N SER A 176 14.65 -15.56 -20.19
CA SER A 176 15.69 -14.76 -20.84
C SER A 176 15.65 -13.28 -20.41
N ASN A 177 14.45 -12.70 -20.27
CA ASN A 177 14.27 -11.32 -19.81
C ASN A 177 14.67 -11.14 -18.35
N ALA A 178 14.29 -12.07 -17.46
CA ALA A 178 14.73 -12.03 -16.06
C ALA A 178 16.25 -12.23 -15.95
N ALA A 179 16.82 -13.16 -16.70
CA ALA A 179 18.26 -13.40 -16.74
C ALA A 179 19.05 -12.16 -17.20
N ALA A 180 18.59 -11.51 -18.27
CA ALA A 180 19.16 -10.26 -18.76
C ALA A 180 19.06 -9.13 -17.71
N ALA A 181 17.92 -8.99 -17.02
CA ALA A 181 17.71 -7.98 -16.00
C ALA A 181 18.61 -8.19 -14.76
N LEU A 182 18.83 -9.44 -14.37
CA LEU A 182 19.69 -9.80 -13.23
C LEU A 182 21.18 -9.85 -13.58
N GLY A 183 21.54 -9.87 -14.86
CA GLY A 183 22.92 -10.10 -15.31
C GLY A 183 23.42 -11.51 -15.00
N LEU A 184 22.54 -12.51 -15.09
CA LEU A 184 22.80 -13.91 -14.73
C LEU A 184 22.59 -14.86 -15.91
N SER A 185 23.08 -16.11 -15.81
CA SER A 185 22.68 -17.17 -16.74
C SER A 185 21.20 -17.57 -16.51
N PRO A 186 20.52 -18.17 -17.50
CA PRO A 186 19.13 -18.63 -17.32
C PRO A 186 18.97 -19.62 -16.15
N ALA A 187 19.94 -20.49 -15.94
CA ALA A 187 19.94 -21.42 -14.81
C ALA A 187 20.01 -20.71 -13.46
N GLN A 188 20.90 -19.73 -13.32
CA GLN A 188 21.02 -18.92 -12.10
C GLN A 188 19.76 -18.09 -11.87
N ALA A 189 19.22 -17.46 -12.91
CA ALA A 189 18.02 -16.63 -12.84
C ALA A 189 16.76 -17.43 -12.47
N ALA A 190 16.67 -18.70 -12.90
CA ALA A 190 15.59 -19.61 -12.53
C ALA A 190 15.77 -20.22 -11.12
N GLY A 191 16.90 -19.96 -10.44
CA GLY A 191 17.25 -20.69 -9.23
C GLY A 191 17.35 -22.19 -9.47
N TYR A 192 17.78 -22.61 -10.67
CA TYR A 192 17.93 -24.02 -11.02
C TYR A 192 19.02 -24.67 -10.17
N SER A 193 18.80 -25.92 -9.74
CA SER A 193 19.76 -26.67 -8.93
C SER A 193 21.08 -26.84 -9.70
N LEU A 194 22.03 -26.00 -9.34
CA LEU A 194 23.43 -26.13 -9.67
C LEU A 194 24.12 -26.37 -8.33
N ASN A 195 25.12 -27.26 -8.30
CA ASN A 195 26.13 -27.35 -7.24
C ASN A 195 26.96 -26.03 -7.13
N SER A 196 26.30 -24.87 -7.13
CA SER A 196 26.89 -23.54 -7.07
C SER A 196 26.82 -23.08 -5.62
N ALA A 197 27.98 -22.73 -5.06
CA ALA A 197 28.12 -22.20 -3.71
C ALA A 197 27.27 -20.94 -3.42
N LEU A 198 26.64 -20.33 -4.44
CA LEU A 198 25.74 -19.18 -4.32
C LEU A 198 24.32 -19.56 -3.86
N LEU A 199 23.89 -20.81 -4.06
CA LEU A 199 22.56 -21.30 -3.71
C LEU A 199 22.60 -22.36 -2.60
N SER A 200 23.77 -22.83 -2.18
CA SER A 200 23.90 -23.79 -1.08
C SER A 200 23.59 -23.13 0.26
N ALA A 201 22.61 -23.66 0.99
CA ALA A 201 22.39 -23.29 2.38
C ALA A 201 23.57 -23.77 3.26
N PRO A 202 23.83 -23.15 4.43
CA PRO A 202 24.92 -23.53 5.33
C PRO A 202 24.88 -25.01 5.79
N ASP A 203 23.71 -25.65 5.68
CA ASP A 203 23.44 -27.04 6.04
C ASP A 203 23.53 -28.03 4.86
N GLY A 204 23.80 -27.55 3.64
CA GLY A 204 24.01 -28.38 2.45
C GLY A 204 22.74 -28.92 1.77
N ALA A 205 21.55 -28.44 2.15
CA ALA A 205 20.29 -28.84 1.51
C ALA A 205 20.13 -28.21 0.11
N ASP A 206 19.60 -28.99 -0.84
CA ASP A 206 19.26 -28.51 -2.19
C ASP A 206 18.09 -27.52 -2.12
N SER A 207 18.30 -26.31 -2.62
CA SER A 207 17.33 -25.22 -2.65
C SER A 207 17.11 -24.68 -4.06
N GLY A 208 17.32 -25.49 -5.08
CA GLY A 208 17.04 -25.13 -6.48
C GLY A 208 15.70 -25.65 -7.00
N ALA A 209 15.30 -25.18 -8.19
CA ALA A 209 14.11 -25.68 -8.88
C ALA A 209 14.34 -27.09 -9.48
N ASP A 210 13.33 -27.96 -9.39
CA ASP A 210 13.35 -29.30 -10.00
C ASP A 210 13.13 -29.27 -11.52
N VAL A 211 12.35 -28.32 -12.01
CA VAL A 211 12.01 -28.21 -13.44
C VAL A 211 11.82 -26.76 -13.87
N VAL A 212 12.33 -26.43 -15.06
CA VAL A 212 12.22 -25.09 -15.66
C VAL A 212 11.67 -25.20 -17.07
N CYS A 213 10.64 -24.42 -17.39
CA CYS A 213 10.16 -24.23 -18.75
C CYS A 213 10.90 -23.04 -19.38
N PHE A 214 11.99 -23.29 -20.13
CA PHE A 214 12.79 -22.25 -20.76
C PHE A 214 12.13 -21.72 -22.05
N GLY A 215 11.64 -20.48 -21.94
CA GLY A 215 10.93 -19.69 -22.93
C GLY A 215 11.70 -19.40 -24.23
N GLY A 216 11.20 -19.91 -25.35
CA GLY A 216 11.72 -19.61 -26.70
C GLY A 216 10.83 -18.67 -27.49
N THR A 217 9.54 -19.01 -27.60
CA THR A 217 8.59 -18.35 -28.51
C THR A 217 8.54 -16.82 -28.33
N LYS A 218 8.45 -16.36 -27.07
CA LYS A 218 8.33 -14.92 -26.75
C LYS A 218 9.62 -14.10 -26.97
N ASN A 219 10.73 -14.76 -27.30
CA ASN A 219 12.04 -14.13 -27.39
C ASN A 219 12.73 -14.44 -28.73
N GLY A 220 11.93 -14.63 -29.78
CA GLY A 220 12.40 -14.66 -31.17
C GLY A 220 12.28 -16.01 -31.88
N LEU A 221 11.84 -17.09 -31.21
CA LEU A 221 11.53 -18.33 -31.91
C LEU A 221 10.19 -18.23 -32.63
N MET A 222 10.00 -19.00 -33.70
CA MET A 222 8.70 -19.13 -34.37
C MET A 222 7.69 -19.86 -33.47
N PHE A 223 8.15 -20.90 -32.77
CA PHE A 223 7.43 -21.63 -31.74
C PHE A 223 8.39 -22.57 -31.02
N GLY A 224 8.00 -23.00 -29.82
CA GLY A 224 8.64 -24.08 -29.09
C GLY A 224 9.23 -23.63 -27.77
N GLU A 225 9.19 -24.54 -26.81
CA GLU A 225 9.73 -24.35 -25.45
C GLU A 225 10.65 -25.53 -25.08
N ALA A 226 11.58 -25.31 -24.15
CA ALA A 226 12.45 -26.35 -23.63
C ALA A 226 12.16 -26.60 -22.15
N VAL A 227 11.66 -27.80 -21.81
CA VAL A 227 11.49 -28.21 -20.40
C VAL A 227 12.77 -28.87 -19.93
N VAL A 228 13.38 -28.31 -18.89
CA VAL A 228 14.68 -28.69 -18.37
C VAL A 228 14.52 -29.22 -16.95
N PHE A 229 14.78 -30.52 -16.76
CA PHE A 229 14.65 -31.21 -15.47
C PHE A 229 16.01 -31.29 -14.77
N ALA A 230 16.05 -30.92 -13.50
CA ALA A 230 17.24 -31.05 -12.64
C ALA A 230 17.59 -32.53 -12.40
N PRO A 231 18.88 -32.89 -12.39
CA PRO A 231 19.29 -34.23 -12.00
C PRO A 231 18.94 -34.48 -10.53
N ARG A 232 18.39 -35.66 -10.22
CA ARG A 232 18.10 -36.06 -8.84
C ARG A 232 19.21 -36.95 -8.27
N PRO A 233 19.60 -36.79 -6.98
CA PRO A 233 20.68 -37.57 -6.37
C PRO A 233 20.48 -39.09 -6.43
N ASP A 234 19.23 -39.55 -6.38
CA ASP A 234 18.84 -40.96 -6.44
C ASP A 234 18.58 -41.46 -7.88
N GLY A 235 18.72 -40.60 -8.88
CA GLY A 235 18.41 -40.88 -10.29
C GLY A 235 16.92 -41.02 -10.61
N SER A 236 16.01 -40.74 -9.66
CA SER A 236 14.56 -40.95 -9.82
C SER A 236 13.89 -39.79 -10.56
N LEU A 237 14.12 -39.70 -11.87
CA LEU A 237 13.35 -38.81 -12.73
C LEU A 237 12.00 -39.43 -13.09
N PRO A 238 10.91 -38.63 -13.17
CA PRO A 238 9.64 -39.08 -13.75
C PRO A 238 9.83 -39.61 -15.17
N ASP A 239 8.90 -40.42 -15.68
CA ASP A 239 8.94 -40.91 -17.08
C ASP A 239 8.63 -39.78 -18.08
N THR A 240 9.59 -38.87 -18.23
CA THR A 240 9.48 -37.64 -19.00
C THR A 240 9.18 -37.93 -20.47
N ALA A 241 9.66 -39.04 -21.02
CA ALA A 241 9.42 -39.43 -22.40
C ALA A 241 7.97 -39.85 -22.64
N ARG A 242 7.44 -40.78 -21.83
CA ARG A 242 6.05 -41.24 -21.98
C ARG A 242 5.06 -40.14 -21.63
N LEU A 243 5.34 -39.36 -20.57
CA LEU A 243 4.49 -38.23 -20.19
C LEU A 243 4.46 -37.14 -21.27
N ARG A 244 5.58 -36.82 -21.93
CA ARG A 244 5.56 -35.88 -23.06
C ARG A 244 4.63 -36.34 -24.18
N LYS A 245 4.58 -37.66 -24.44
CA LYS A 245 3.67 -38.25 -25.44
C LYS A 245 2.21 -38.18 -25.02
N THR A 246 1.88 -38.56 -23.77
CA THR A 246 0.48 -38.56 -23.29
C THR A 246 -0.08 -37.15 -23.08
N ARG A 247 0.79 -36.16 -22.88
CA ARG A 247 0.43 -34.73 -22.82
C ARG A 247 0.43 -34.03 -24.18
N LEU A 248 0.50 -34.80 -25.27
CA LEU A 248 0.41 -34.33 -26.65
C LEU A 248 1.51 -33.33 -27.07
N GLN A 249 2.65 -33.33 -26.35
CA GLN A 249 3.77 -32.42 -26.60
C GLN A 249 4.93 -33.05 -27.38
N LEU A 250 4.83 -34.32 -27.78
CA LEU A 250 5.84 -34.99 -28.60
C LEU A 250 5.60 -34.73 -30.10
N SER A 251 6.33 -33.74 -30.66
CA SER A 251 6.28 -33.42 -32.09
C SER A 251 6.87 -34.53 -32.97
N SER A 252 6.20 -34.84 -34.08
CA SER A 252 6.71 -35.83 -35.06
C SER A 252 8.00 -35.37 -35.73
N LYS A 253 8.11 -34.08 -36.10
CA LYS A 253 9.28 -33.50 -36.76
C LYS A 253 10.05 -32.60 -35.78
N MET A 254 10.62 -33.22 -34.74
CA MET A 254 11.26 -32.51 -33.62
C MET A 254 12.42 -31.60 -34.04
N ARG A 255 13.15 -31.97 -35.10
CA ARG A 255 14.26 -31.18 -35.66
C ARG A 255 13.98 -29.70 -35.87
N TYR A 256 12.72 -29.29 -36.11
CA TYR A 256 12.38 -27.87 -36.30
C TYR A 256 12.29 -27.09 -34.98
N ILE A 257 11.94 -27.73 -33.86
CA ILE A 257 12.04 -27.09 -32.55
C ILE A 257 13.52 -27.07 -32.12
N ALA A 258 14.19 -28.21 -32.30
CA ALA A 258 15.61 -28.36 -31.97
C ALA A 258 16.51 -27.35 -32.69
N ALA A 259 16.38 -27.20 -34.01
CA ALA A 259 17.21 -26.27 -34.77
C ALA A 259 17.04 -24.82 -34.34
N GLN A 260 15.84 -24.43 -33.92
CA GLN A 260 15.60 -23.10 -33.37
C GLN A 260 16.33 -22.92 -32.04
N PHE A 261 16.25 -23.89 -31.12
CA PHE A 261 16.96 -23.83 -29.84
C PHE A 261 18.49 -23.90 -29.99
N GLU A 262 19.00 -24.72 -30.91
CA GLU A 262 20.43 -24.78 -31.24
C GLU A 262 20.94 -23.38 -31.64
N GLU A 263 20.23 -22.69 -32.53
CA GLU A 263 20.57 -21.33 -32.94
C GLU A 263 20.38 -20.30 -31.81
N TYR A 264 19.28 -20.40 -31.05
CA TYR A 264 18.92 -19.47 -29.98
C TYR A 264 19.95 -19.39 -28.85
N VAL A 265 20.59 -20.52 -28.53
CA VAL A 265 21.64 -20.56 -27.51
C VAL A 265 23.03 -20.27 -28.07
N THR A 266 23.22 -20.40 -29.39
CA THR A 266 24.48 -20.12 -30.07
C THR A 266 24.78 -18.62 -30.06
N ASP A 267 26.01 -18.26 -29.65
CA ASP A 267 26.51 -16.88 -29.55
C ASP A 267 25.63 -15.94 -28.70
N GLY A 268 24.78 -16.49 -27.82
CA GLY A 268 23.97 -15.70 -26.89
C GLY A 268 22.78 -14.97 -27.52
N LEU A 269 22.23 -15.44 -28.64
CA LEU A 269 21.06 -14.82 -29.29
C LEU A 269 19.87 -14.61 -28.31
N TRP A 270 19.64 -15.57 -27.40
CA TRP A 270 18.63 -15.44 -26.35
C TRP A 270 18.81 -14.18 -25.49
N LEU A 271 20.05 -13.82 -25.17
CA LEU A 271 20.37 -12.67 -24.34
C LEU A 271 20.24 -11.38 -25.13
N GLU A 272 20.66 -11.38 -26.40
CA GLU A 272 20.52 -10.25 -27.32
C GLU A 272 19.05 -9.84 -27.46
N CYS A 273 18.17 -10.80 -27.79
CA CYS A 273 16.73 -10.56 -27.92
C CYS A 273 16.10 -10.02 -26.62
N ALA A 274 16.44 -10.65 -25.49
CA ALA A 274 15.88 -10.27 -24.19
C ALA A 274 16.36 -8.90 -23.72
N ALA A 275 17.65 -8.61 -23.91
CA ALA A 275 18.23 -7.31 -23.59
C ALA A 275 17.64 -6.20 -24.47
N ALA A 276 17.36 -6.49 -25.75
CA ALA A 276 16.66 -5.55 -26.64
C ALA A 276 15.26 -5.22 -26.13
N ALA A 277 14.45 -6.23 -25.80
CA ALA A 277 13.11 -6.04 -25.27
C ALA A 277 13.11 -5.25 -23.94
N ASN A 278 13.97 -5.63 -22.99
CA ASN A 278 14.09 -4.94 -21.70
C ASN A 278 14.54 -3.48 -21.87
N ARG A 279 15.46 -3.21 -22.80
CA ARG A 279 15.91 -1.83 -23.10
C ARG A 279 14.76 -0.96 -23.58
N GLN A 280 13.90 -1.47 -24.47
CA GLN A 280 12.76 -0.67 -24.96
C GLN A 280 11.70 -0.46 -23.90
N ALA A 281 11.43 -1.47 -23.06
CA ALA A 281 10.56 -1.26 -21.90
C ALA A 281 11.13 -0.20 -20.96
N ARG A 282 12.45 -0.20 -20.72
CA ARG A 282 13.08 0.85 -19.91
C ARG A 282 12.90 2.25 -20.53
N ARG A 283 13.05 2.40 -21.85
CA ARG A 283 12.80 3.67 -22.55
C ARG A 283 11.35 4.13 -22.40
N LEU A 284 10.38 3.22 -22.49
CA LEU A 284 8.98 3.53 -22.21
C LEU A 284 8.76 3.97 -20.76
N VAL A 285 9.36 3.30 -19.78
CA VAL A 285 9.31 3.69 -18.37
C VAL A 285 9.86 5.10 -18.17
N ASP A 286 11.02 5.41 -18.75
CA ASP A 286 11.63 6.73 -18.65
C ASP A 286 10.74 7.80 -19.34
N GLY A 287 10.11 7.46 -20.48
CA GLY A 287 9.13 8.30 -21.15
C GLY A 287 7.87 8.57 -20.31
N LEU A 288 7.33 7.57 -19.64
CA LEU A 288 6.19 7.73 -18.71
C LEU A 288 6.59 8.59 -17.50
N GLY A 289 7.79 8.37 -16.96
CA GLY A 289 8.35 9.15 -15.85
C GLY A 289 8.51 10.62 -16.18
N ALA A 290 8.99 10.95 -17.39
CA ALA A 290 9.06 12.33 -17.88
C ALA A 290 7.68 13.03 -17.93
N ARG A 291 6.60 12.25 -18.07
CA ARG A 291 5.20 12.71 -18.07
C ARG A 291 4.54 12.62 -16.69
N LYS A 292 5.33 12.33 -15.65
CA LYS A 292 4.87 12.14 -14.25
C LYS A 292 3.79 11.06 -14.10
N LEU A 293 3.74 10.10 -15.02
CA LEU A 293 2.86 8.94 -14.93
C LEU A 293 3.51 7.87 -14.06
N ARG A 294 2.71 7.27 -13.18
CA ARG A 294 3.17 6.25 -12.22
C ARG A 294 2.83 4.85 -12.73
N LEU A 295 3.75 3.93 -12.48
CA LEU A 295 3.54 2.51 -12.74
C LEU A 295 2.75 1.87 -11.59
N GLU A 296 1.91 0.90 -11.90
CA GLU A 296 1.22 0.07 -10.91
C GLU A 296 2.17 -0.95 -10.26
N TYR A 297 3.14 -1.45 -11.02
CA TYR A 297 4.13 -2.43 -10.58
C TYR A 297 5.55 -2.01 -10.99
N PRO A 298 6.60 -2.46 -10.28
CA PRO A 298 7.98 -2.30 -10.73
C PRO A 298 8.17 -2.89 -12.14
N ALA A 299 8.69 -2.09 -13.07
CA ALA A 299 9.04 -2.55 -14.42
C ALA A 299 10.51 -3.01 -14.45
N GLU A 300 10.72 -4.30 -14.17
CA GLU A 300 12.06 -4.91 -14.06
C GLU A 300 12.46 -5.67 -15.33
N THR A 301 11.52 -5.89 -16.26
CA THR A 301 11.73 -6.61 -17.53
C THR A 301 11.06 -5.90 -18.71
N ASN A 302 10.37 -6.61 -19.59
CA ASN A 302 9.82 -6.09 -20.85
C ASN A 302 8.34 -5.66 -20.78
N GLY A 303 7.69 -5.80 -19.62
CA GLY A 303 6.30 -5.43 -19.40
C GLY A 303 6.13 -4.23 -18.47
N ILE A 304 5.17 -3.36 -18.78
CA ILE A 304 4.88 -2.12 -18.05
C ILE A 304 3.38 -1.99 -17.83
N PHE A 305 2.99 -1.64 -16.61
CA PHE A 305 1.61 -1.53 -16.17
C PHE A 305 1.37 -0.17 -15.53
N PHE A 306 0.38 0.57 -16.01
CA PHE A 306 0.05 1.91 -15.52
C PHE A 306 -1.39 2.27 -15.87
N LYS A 307 -1.90 3.36 -15.28
CA LYS A 307 -3.27 3.84 -15.52
C LYS A 307 -3.26 5.14 -16.31
N LEU A 308 -4.28 5.29 -17.15
CA LEU A 308 -4.59 6.51 -17.88
C LEU A 308 -6.10 6.77 -17.81
N PRO A 309 -6.55 8.01 -18.00
CA PRO A 309 -7.97 8.29 -18.19
C PRO A 309 -8.53 7.48 -19.36
N ALA A 310 -9.77 6.99 -19.24
CA ALA A 310 -10.38 6.10 -20.23
C ALA A 310 -10.39 6.70 -21.66
N SER A 311 -10.65 8.00 -21.80
CA SER A 311 -10.62 8.67 -23.11
C SER A 311 -9.23 8.68 -23.75
N VAL A 312 -8.17 8.79 -22.94
CA VAL A 312 -6.77 8.72 -23.41
C VAL A 312 -6.47 7.30 -23.87
N VAL A 313 -6.91 6.28 -23.12
CA VAL A 313 -6.75 4.87 -23.48
C VAL A 313 -7.41 4.58 -24.84
N GLU A 314 -8.65 5.02 -25.02
CA GLU A 314 -9.40 4.79 -26.27
C GLU A 314 -8.75 5.48 -27.48
N GLU A 315 -8.26 6.71 -27.32
CA GLU A 315 -7.53 7.42 -28.39
C GLU A 315 -6.24 6.67 -28.79
N LEU A 316 -5.47 6.22 -27.80
CA LEU A 316 -4.25 5.45 -28.04
C LEU A 316 -4.55 4.11 -28.73
N ARG A 317 -5.58 3.41 -28.26
CA ARG A 317 -5.98 2.09 -28.79
C ARG A 317 -6.45 2.16 -30.23
N ALA A 318 -7.05 3.28 -30.66
CA ALA A 318 -7.41 3.50 -32.06
C ALA A 318 -6.18 3.53 -33.00
N LYS A 319 -4.99 3.85 -32.47
CA LYS A 319 -3.75 3.95 -33.23
C LYS A 319 -2.89 2.69 -33.12
N ARG A 320 -2.76 2.14 -31.91
CA ARG A 320 -1.87 1.03 -31.55
C ARG A 320 -2.57 0.04 -30.64
N PHE A 321 -2.49 -1.25 -30.97
CA PHE A 321 -3.12 -2.28 -30.16
C PHE A 321 -2.30 -2.56 -28.88
N PHE A 322 -2.99 -2.60 -27.74
CA PHE A 322 -2.50 -3.05 -26.44
C PHE A 322 -3.69 -3.50 -25.56
N TYR A 323 -3.40 -4.32 -24.54
CA TYR A 323 -4.44 -4.90 -23.68
C TYR A 323 -4.71 -4.06 -22.43
N ASP A 324 -5.95 -4.12 -21.95
CA ASP A 324 -6.29 -3.76 -20.59
C ASP A 324 -5.71 -4.78 -19.61
N TRP A 325 -5.55 -4.35 -18.36
CA TRP A 325 -5.19 -5.18 -17.24
C TRP A 325 -6.16 -4.97 -16.08
N GLU A 326 -6.14 -5.89 -15.13
CA GLU A 326 -6.98 -5.83 -13.95
C GLU A 326 -6.83 -4.52 -13.18
N GLY A 327 -7.90 -4.12 -12.48
CA GLY A 327 -7.92 -2.90 -11.68
C GLY A 327 -7.92 -1.60 -12.49
N GLY A 328 -8.19 -1.66 -13.80
CA GLY A 328 -8.28 -0.49 -14.69
C GLY A 328 -6.93 0.01 -15.21
N ALA A 329 -5.88 -0.80 -15.08
CA ALA A 329 -4.59 -0.52 -15.68
C ALA A 329 -4.56 -0.93 -17.16
N ILE A 330 -3.56 -0.47 -17.89
CA ILE A 330 -3.21 -0.95 -19.23
C ILE A 330 -1.84 -1.62 -19.17
N ARG A 331 -1.60 -2.57 -20.07
CA ARG A 331 -0.32 -3.27 -20.20
C ARG A 331 0.35 -2.95 -21.53
N TRP A 332 1.56 -2.43 -21.46
CA TRP A 332 2.46 -2.30 -22.61
C TRP A 332 3.58 -3.34 -22.50
N MET A 333 3.82 -4.05 -23.60
CA MET A 333 4.83 -5.09 -23.72
C MET A 333 5.79 -4.74 -24.86
N ALA A 334 7.09 -4.74 -24.58
CA ALA A 334 8.13 -4.68 -25.59
C ALA A 334 8.61 -6.10 -25.99
N SER A 335 9.01 -6.25 -27.23
CA SER A 335 9.55 -7.48 -27.83
C SER A 335 10.97 -7.29 -28.33
N TRP A 336 11.62 -8.37 -28.75
CA TRP A 336 12.98 -8.33 -29.30
C TRP A 336 13.12 -7.42 -30.53
N ASP A 337 12.04 -7.27 -31.31
CA ASP A 337 11.97 -6.47 -32.54
C ASP A 337 11.30 -5.10 -32.37
N THR A 338 11.06 -4.68 -31.12
CA THR A 338 10.61 -3.31 -30.83
C THR A 338 11.76 -2.34 -31.13
N SER A 339 11.53 -1.40 -32.04
CA SER A 339 12.53 -0.41 -32.45
C SER A 339 12.45 0.87 -31.63
N ASP A 340 13.44 1.75 -31.81
CA ASP A 340 13.41 3.05 -31.14
C ASP A 340 12.26 3.94 -31.64
N ASP A 341 12.00 3.91 -32.94
CA ASP A 341 10.90 4.64 -33.60
C ASP A 341 9.51 4.18 -33.10
N ASP A 342 9.36 2.90 -32.75
CA ASP A 342 8.11 2.37 -32.21
C ASP A 342 7.78 3.00 -30.86
N VAL A 343 8.79 3.08 -29.98
CA VAL A 343 8.68 3.68 -28.64
C VAL A 343 8.43 5.17 -28.76
N ASP A 344 9.20 5.88 -29.59
CA ASP A 344 9.08 7.32 -29.78
C ASP A 344 7.71 7.68 -30.35
N GLY A 345 7.23 6.90 -31.33
CA GLY A 345 5.89 7.07 -31.90
C GLY A 345 4.77 6.83 -30.88
N LEU A 346 4.87 5.82 -30.00
CA LEU A 346 3.88 5.58 -28.96
C LEU A 346 3.86 6.72 -27.92
N LEU A 347 5.03 7.23 -27.52
CA LEU A 347 5.13 8.33 -26.57
C LEU A 347 4.60 9.65 -27.15
N ALA A 348 4.81 9.90 -28.45
CA ALA A 348 4.23 11.04 -29.15
C ALA A 348 2.69 10.93 -29.24
N ASP A 349 2.17 9.73 -29.50
CA ASP A 349 0.73 9.47 -29.49
C ASP A 349 0.12 9.74 -28.10
N LEU A 350 0.85 9.37 -27.03
CA LEU A 350 0.46 9.64 -25.64
C LEU A 350 0.43 11.14 -25.33
N ASP A 351 1.41 11.91 -25.79
CA ASP A 351 1.42 13.37 -25.60
C ASP A 351 0.21 14.03 -26.25
N SER A 352 -0.10 13.63 -27.49
CA SER A 352 -1.28 14.11 -28.21
C SER A 352 -2.56 13.82 -27.43
N ALA A 353 -2.72 12.59 -26.94
CA ALA A 353 -3.94 12.18 -26.24
C ALA A 353 -4.07 12.87 -24.87
N LEU A 354 -2.97 13.04 -24.14
CA LEU A 354 -2.97 13.79 -22.86
C LEU A 354 -3.27 15.27 -23.08
N ALA A 355 -2.76 15.88 -24.14
CA ALA A 355 -3.07 17.28 -24.48
C ALA A 355 -4.56 17.47 -24.75
N THR A 356 -5.18 16.56 -25.52
CA THR A 356 -6.63 16.54 -25.78
C THR A 356 -7.43 16.38 -24.48
N TYR A 357 -7.00 15.46 -23.60
CA TYR A 357 -7.67 15.24 -22.32
C TYR A 357 -7.63 16.48 -21.41
N ASN A 358 -6.46 17.10 -21.26
CA ASN A 358 -6.28 18.28 -20.42
C ASN A 358 -7.07 19.48 -20.96
N ALA A 359 -7.13 19.66 -22.29
CA ALA A 359 -7.92 20.73 -22.91
C ALA A 359 -9.44 20.57 -22.67
N THR A 360 -9.91 19.35 -22.44
CA THR A 360 -11.34 19.04 -22.24
C THR A 360 -11.73 18.90 -20.75
N HIS A 361 -10.76 18.91 -19.83
CA HIS A 361 -10.97 18.74 -18.39
C HIS A 361 -10.17 19.78 -17.56
N PRO A 362 -10.51 21.08 -17.64
CA PRO A 362 -9.73 22.15 -17.00
C PRO A 362 -9.73 22.11 -15.47
N ASP A 363 -10.72 21.44 -14.85
CA ASP A 363 -10.83 21.27 -13.39
C ASP A 363 -10.11 20.01 -12.87
N ALA A 364 -9.45 19.24 -13.74
CA ALA A 364 -8.68 18.08 -13.30
C ALA A 364 -7.50 18.54 -12.45
N MET A 365 -7.41 18.03 -11.21
CA MET A 365 -6.28 18.30 -10.34
C MET A 365 -4.97 17.90 -11.03
N SER A 366 -3.94 18.74 -10.91
CA SER A 366 -2.64 18.40 -11.45
C SER A 366 -2.10 17.12 -10.79
N PRO A 367 -1.26 16.34 -11.48
CA PRO A 367 -0.66 15.14 -10.89
C PRO A 367 0.06 15.40 -9.56
N GLU A 368 0.63 16.60 -9.38
CA GLU A 368 1.25 17.03 -8.12
C GLU A 368 0.22 17.16 -7.00
N LEU A 369 -0.92 17.82 -7.27
CA LEU A 369 -1.99 18.00 -6.29
C LEU A 369 -2.63 16.66 -5.89
N VAL A 370 -2.81 15.73 -6.84
CA VAL A 370 -3.29 14.38 -6.55
C VAL A 370 -2.31 13.62 -5.65
N ALA A 371 -1.00 13.75 -5.92
CA ALA A 371 0.03 13.11 -5.10
C ALA A 371 0.09 13.71 -3.69
N GLU A 372 -0.02 15.04 -3.58
CA GLU A 372 -0.07 15.77 -2.31
C GLU A 372 -1.30 15.37 -1.49
N GLU A 373 -2.49 15.38 -2.10
CA GLU A 373 -3.74 14.93 -1.46
C GLU A 373 -3.58 13.51 -0.91
N ARG A 374 -3.02 12.59 -1.72
CA ARG A 374 -2.82 11.21 -1.28
C ARG A 374 -1.85 11.11 -0.11
N ALA A 375 -0.75 11.85 -0.13
CA ALA A 375 0.23 11.86 0.97
C ALA A 375 -0.41 12.38 2.27
N LEU A 376 -1.19 13.45 2.19
CA LEU A 376 -1.93 14.00 3.34
C LEU A 376 -2.96 13.00 3.88
N LEU A 377 -3.71 12.32 3.01
CA LEU A 377 -4.66 11.28 3.40
C LEU A 377 -3.97 10.09 4.07
N ASP A 378 -2.83 9.64 3.56
CA ASP A 378 -2.09 8.52 4.12
C ASP A 378 -1.43 8.89 5.47
N ALA A 379 -0.93 10.13 5.63
CA ALA A 379 -0.46 10.66 6.91
C ALA A 379 -1.58 10.74 7.96
N GLY A 380 -2.75 11.25 7.57
CA GLY A 380 -3.94 11.27 8.45
C GLY A 380 -4.38 9.86 8.87
N ARG A 381 -4.38 8.90 7.94
CA ARG A 381 -4.66 7.48 8.26
C ARG A 381 -3.62 6.88 9.18
N ALA A 382 -2.34 7.23 9.02
CA ALA A 382 -1.28 6.76 9.90
C ALA A 382 -1.48 7.26 11.34
N LEU A 383 -1.86 8.54 11.51
CA LEU A 383 -2.20 9.12 12.82
C LEU A 383 -3.37 8.38 13.51
N LEU A 384 -4.35 7.89 12.75
CA LEU A 384 -5.49 7.14 13.30
C LEU A 384 -5.16 5.71 13.71
N LYS A 385 -4.11 5.09 13.14
CA LYS A 385 -3.70 3.72 13.47
C LYS A 385 -3.06 3.66 14.86
N SER A 386 -2.95 2.45 15.40
CA SER A 386 -2.13 2.23 16.58
C SER A 386 -0.66 2.15 16.16
N ASN A 387 0.22 2.76 16.93
CA ASN A 387 1.67 2.72 16.77
C ASN A 387 2.36 2.29 18.08
N TRP A 388 1.70 1.48 18.92
CA TRP A 388 2.23 1.05 20.22
C TRP A 388 3.52 0.22 20.09
N ASP A 389 3.65 -0.57 19.03
CA ASP A 389 4.84 -1.32 18.65
C ASP A 389 6.07 -0.43 18.43
N THR A 390 5.86 0.84 18.03
CA THR A 390 6.98 1.78 17.86
C THR A 390 7.63 2.22 19.17
N LEU A 391 6.94 2.08 20.31
CA LEU A 391 7.52 2.40 21.62
C LEU A 391 8.67 1.45 22.01
N GLU A 392 8.74 0.25 21.43
CA GLU A 392 9.90 -0.64 21.61
C GLU A 392 11.19 -0.02 21.04
N ARG A 393 11.06 0.95 20.12
CA ARG A 393 12.18 1.59 19.40
C ARG A 393 12.58 2.93 19.99
N PHE A 394 11.68 3.62 20.71
CA PHE A 394 11.90 4.96 21.24
C PHE A 394 11.58 5.02 22.72
N LYS A 395 12.55 5.43 23.55
CA LYS A 395 12.33 5.66 24.98
C LYS A 395 11.65 7.00 25.22
N SER A 396 10.65 7.03 26.08
CA SER A 396 10.00 8.27 26.52
C SER A 396 10.86 9.00 27.56
N ASP A 397 10.58 10.29 27.75
CA ASP A 397 11.27 11.09 28.77
C ASP A 397 10.98 10.59 30.20
N GLU A 398 9.83 9.96 30.44
CA GLU A 398 9.50 9.23 31.66
C GLU A 398 10.49 8.07 31.89
N GLU A 399 10.74 7.25 30.86
CA GLU A 399 11.71 6.15 30.93
C GLU A 399 13.15 6.62 31.08
N LEU A 400 13.44 7.83 30.60
CA LEU A 400 14.74 8.50 30.78
C LEU A 400 14.86 9.23 32.13
N GLY A 401 13.82 9.20 32.97
CA GLY A 401 13.84 9.81 34.30
C GLY A 401 13.80 11.34 34.31
N ARG A 402 13.31 11.97 33.24
CA ARG A 402 13.14 13.43 33.17
C ARG A 402 12.04 13.90 34.13
N PRO A 403 12.14 15.12 34.69
CA PRO A 403 11.12 15.67 35.57
C PRO A 403 9.72 15.64 34.92
N VAL A 404 8.72 15.34 35.74
CA VAL A 404 7.33 15.32 35.28
C VAL A 404 6.86 16.73 34.91
N PRO A 405 6.22 16.93 33.74
CA PRO A 405 5.64 18.22 33.39
C PRO A 405 4.46 18.55 34.30
N THR A 406 4.19 19.84 34.52
CA THR A 406 3.07 20.29 35.35
C THR A 406 1.73 20.07 34.64
N PHE A 407 0.69 19.69 35.40
CA PHE A 407 -0.68 19.51 34.89
C PHE A 407 -1.44 20.82 34.68
N THR A 408 -0.90 21.92 35.17
CA THR A 408 -1.44 23.27 35.03
C THR A 408 -0.32 24.23 34.65
N ARG A 409 -0.63 25.20 33.81
CA ARG A 409 0.29 26.28 33.46
C ARG A 409 0.36 27.30 34.61
N PRO A 410 1.56 27.73 35.03
CA PRO A 410 1.70 28.82 35.99
C PRO A 410 1.01 30.08 35.50
N VAL A 411 0.52 30.86 36.45
CA VAL A 411 -0.22 32.08 36.16
C VAL A 411 0.72 33.25 36.42
N PRO A 412 0.95 34.13 35.43
CA PRO A 412 1.85 35.26 35.63
C PRO A 412 1.42 36.09 36.84
N GLU A 413 2.41 36.62 37.57
CA GLU A 413 2.16 37.48 38.71
C GLU A 413 1.36 38.73 38.27
N GLY A 414 0.39 39.16 39.09
CA GLY A 414 -0.50 40.28 38.76
C GLY A 414 -1.67 39.95 37.83
N THR A 415 -1.76 38.71 37.30
CA THR A 415 -2.95 38.28 36.54
C THR A 415 -4.20 38.36 37.41
N ARG A 416 -5.26 39.01 36.91
CA ARG A 416 -6.55 39.07 37.61
C ARG A 416 -7.18 37.67 37.67
N ILE A 417 -7.51 37.24 38.88
CA ILE A 417 -8.16 35.95 39.16
C ILE A 417 -9.61 36.16 39.59
N VAL A 418 -10.52 35.36 39.03
CA VAL A 418 -11.93 35.30 39.44
C VAL A 418 -12.18 33.90 40.01
N ALA A 419 -12.52 33.82 41.30
CA ALA A 419 -12.90 32.56 41.94
C ALA A 419 -14.24 32.06 41.37
N LEU A 420 -14.34 30.75 41.10
CA LEU A 420 -15.58 30.14 40.61
C LEU A 420 -16.39 29.55 41.78
N PRO A 421 -17.74 29.61 41.71
CA PRO A 421 -18.63 28.93 42.66
C PRO A 421 -18.38 27.42 42.69
N ASP A 422 -18.43 26.80 43.88
CA ASP A 422 -18.20 25.35 44.03
C ASP A 422 -19.29 24.53 43.29
N PRO A 423 -18.92 23.76 42.25
CA PRO A 423 -19.87 23.03 41.43
C PRO A 423 -20.56 21.89 42.17
N ALA A 424 -19.98 21.35 43.25
CA ALA A 424 -20.58 20.30 44.05
C ALA A 424 -21.73 20.81 44.94
N GLY A 425 -21.74 22.10 45.26
CA GLY A 425 -22.78 22.77 46.05
C GLY A 425 -23.95 23.32 45.23
N LEU A 426 -23.88 23.28 43.89
CA LEU A 426 -24.88 23.86 43.01
C LEU A 426 -26.03 22.88 42.76
N ALA A 427 -27.27 23.33 42.95
CA ALA A 427 -28.48 22.61 42.55
C ALA A 427 -28.74 22.74 41.04
N LEU A 428 -27.76 22.32 40.22
CA LEU A 428 -27.80 22.37 38.77
C LEU A 428 -27.84 20.96 38.16
N GLY A 429 -28.45 20.82 36.98
CA GLY A 429 -28.42 19.56 36.22
C GLY A 429 -29.48 18.51 36.63
N GLY A 430 -30.76 18.81 36.43
CA GLY A 430 -31.88 17.95 36.84
C GLY A 430 -32.25 16.80 35.89
N LYS A 431 -31.57 16.65 34.75
CA LYS A 431 -31.86 15.57 33.78
C LYS A 431 -31.11 14.29 34.16
N SER A 432 -31.76 13.14 33.99
CA SER A 432 -31.09 11.86 34.19
C SER A 432 -30.01 11.62 33.12
N PHE A 433 -29.05 10.72 33.39
CA PHE A 433 -28.06 10.33 32.40
C PHE A 433 -28.71 9.74 31.13
N ALA A 434 -29.81 9.00 31.28
CA ALA A 434 -30.59 8.47 30.16
C ALA A 434 -31.18 9.58 29.30
N ASP A 435 -31.78 10.60 29.93
CA ASP A 435 -32.36 11.74 29.22
C ASP A 435 -31.27 12.55 28.50
N ILE A 436 -30.15 12.81 29.15
CA ILE A 436 -29.00 13.51 28.55
C ILE A 436 -28.51 12.74 27.32
N THR A 437 -28.30 11.42 27.45
CA THR A 437 -27.83 10.58 26.35
C THR A 437 -28.80 10.58 25.18
N ALA A 438 -30.10 10.52 25.44
CA ALA A 438 -31.15 10.49 24.42
C ALA A 438 -31.36 11.85 23.71
N THR A 439 -31.11 12.97 24.39
CA THR A 439 -31.49 14.31 23.89
C THR A 439 -30.31 15.19 23.47
N ARG A 440 -29.09 14.88 23.92
CA ARG A 440 -27.88 15.64 23.60
C ARG A 440 -27.59 15.59 22.10
N ARG A 441 -27.54 16.78 21.48
CA ARG A 441 -27.23 16.98 20.07
C ARG A 441 -26.46 18.29 19.85
N SER A 442 -25.79 18.40 18.71
CA SER A 442 -25.17 19.66 18.29
C SER A 442 -26.23 20.73 18.03
N ARG A 443 -26.09 21.88 18.69
CA ARG A 443 -26.93 23.06 18.47
C ARG A 443 -26.04 24.22 18.02
N ARG A 444 -26.49 24.98 17.02
CA ARG A 444 -25.66 25.99 16.31
C ARG A 444 -26.29 27.39 16.24
N LYS A 445 -27.51 27.53 16.77
CA LYS A 445 -28.25 28.79 16.83
C LYS A 445 -28.40 29.13 18.30
N TYR A 446 -27.92 30.30 18.69
CA TYR A 446 -27.91 30.74 20.07
C TYR A 446 -28.65 32.07 20.22
N THR A 447 -29.35 32.24 21.32
CA THR A 447 -30.00 33.51 21.66
C THR A 447 -29.01 34.47 22.34
N SER A 448 -29.38 35.73 22.49
CA SER A 448 -28.60 36.74 23.21
C SER A 448 -28.70 36.62 24.75
N GLN A 449 -29.41 35.62 25.26
CA GLN A 449 -29.60 35.43 26.70
C GLN A 449 -28.28 35.06 27.39
N LEU A 450 -28.12 35.57 28.62
CA LEU A 450 -26.96 35.30 29.46
C LEU A 450 -26.99 33.88 30.02
N ILE A 451 -25.80 33.37 30.35
CA ILE A 451 -25.62 32.24 31.27
C ILE A 451 -25.10 32.76 32.61
N SER A 452 -25.37 32.06 33.72
CA SER A 452 -24.85 32.47 35.03
C SER A 452 -23.40 32.03 35.23
N LEU A 453 -22.71 32.66 36.20
CA LEU A 453 -21.38 32.21 36.63
C LEU A 453 -21.42 30.78 37.19
N ASP A 454 -22.50 30.41 37.88
CA ASP A 454 -22.73 29.06 38.40
C ASP A 454 -22.79 28.02 37.26
N GLU A 455 -23.50 28.33 36.18
CA GLU A 455 -23.57 27.47 34.99
C GLU A 455 -22.22 27.36 34.30
N LEU A 456 -21.49 28.47 34.12
CA LEU A 456 -20.14 28.45 33.55
C LEU A 456 -19.19 27.61 34.41
N SER A 457 -19.25 27.77 35.74
CA SER A 457 -18.46 26.98 36.69
C SER A 457 -18.73 25.49 36.54
N PHE A 458 -20.01 25.10 36.49
CA PHE A 458 -20.40 23.70 36.30
C PHE A 458 -19.90 23.11 34.97
N LEU A 459 -19.94 23.88 33.88
CA LEU A 459 -19.44 23.45 32.57
C LEU A 459 -17.92 23.25 32.56
N LEU A 460 -17.16 24.17 33.16
CA LEU A 460 -15.70 24.10 33.31
C LEU A 460 -15.28 22.92 34.18
N TRP A 461 -15.97 22.71 35.31
CA TRP A 461 -15.72 21.57 36.17
C TRP A 461 -16.05 20.25 35.48
N SER A 462 -17.18 20.16 34.77
CA SER A 462 -17.59 18.94 34.07
C SER A 462 -16.58 18.51 33.00
N SER A 463 -15.97 19.48 32.31
CA SER A 463 -15.05 19.23 31.20
C SER A 463 -13.57 19.14 31.62
N ALA A 464 -13.15 19.76 32.72
CA ALA A 464 -11.74 19.83 33.11
C ALA A 464 -11.46 19.83 34.62
N GLY A 465 -12.47 19.75 35.49
CA GLY A 465 -12.33 19.86 36.95
C GLY A 465 -11.46 18.76 37.58
N VAL A 466 -10.71 19.11 38.63
CA VAL A 466 -9.87 18.19 39.40
C VAL A 466 -10.63 17.66 40.63
N LYS A 467 -10.74 16.34 40.76
CA LYS A 467 -11.37 15.65 41.90
C LYS A 467 -10.39 15.42 43.05
N SER A 468 -9.15 15.06 42.72
CA SER A 468 -8.08 14.88 43.70
C SER A 468 -6.71 14.91 43.03
N VAL A 469 -5.68 15.25 43.79
CA VAL A 469 -4.27 15.14 43.35
C VAL A 469 -3.58 14.13 44.27
N LYS A 470 -2.93 13.12 43.68
CA LYS A 470 -2.13 12.13 44.44
C LYS A 470 -0.78 11.96 43.76
N ARG A 471 0.31 12.19 44.52
CA ARG A 471 1.67 12.20 43.98
C ARG A 471 1.73 13.13 42.76
N ASN A 472 2.23 12.62 41.64
CA ASN A 472 2.36 13.33 40.37
C ASN A 472 1.19 13.00 39.42
N ASN A 473 -0.05 12.90 39.93
CA ASN A 473 -1.23 12.65 39.11
C ASN A 473 -2.42 13.48 39.61
N ALA A 474 -3.03 14.25 38.70
CA ALA A 474 -4.35 14.85 38.91
C ALA A 474 -5.44 13.89 38.40
N PHE A 475 -6.45 13.62 39.21
CA PHE A 475 -7.62 12.85 38.79
C PHE A 475 -8.73 13.83 38.43
N ARG A 476 -9.07 13.93 37.15
CA ARG A 476 -10.06 14.89 36.64
C ARG A 476 -11.46 14.27 36.48
N THR A 477 -12.44 15.10 36.17
CA THR A 477 -13.80 14.70 35.79
C THR A 477 -13.85 13.92 34.49
N VAL A 478 -12.84 14.09 33.64
CA VAL A 478 -12.63 13.39 32.37
C VAL A 478 -11.36 12.53 32.41
N PRO A 479 -11.32 11.42 31.66
CA PRO A 479 -10.12 10.59 31.53
C PRO A 479 -9.04 11.30 30.71
N SER A 480 -7.78 10.94 30.98
CA SER A 480 -6.63 11.32 30.18
C SER A 480 -5.59 10.21 30.17
N GLY A 481 -4.98 9.96 29.01
CA GLY A 481 -3.89 8.99 28.86
C GLY A 481 -2.80 9.20 29.90
N GLY A 482 -2.57 8.20 30.76
CA GLY A 482 -1.52 8.26 31.79
C GLY A 482 -1.66 9.40 32.80
N CYS A 483 -2.86 9.97 32.94
CA CYS A 483 -3.15 11.15 33.75
C CYS A 483 -2.29 12.38 33.39
N ARG A 484 -1.96 12.56 32.11
CA ARG A 484 -1.07 13.63 31.64
C ARG A 484 -1.77 14.97 31.40
N HIS A 485 -3.05 14.94 31.05
CA HIS A 485 -3.89 16.12 30.84
C HIS A 485 -3.24 17.14 29.89
N PRO A 486 -3.05 16.79 28.61
CA PRO A 486 -2.42 17.68 27.63
C PRO A 486 -3.22 18.95 27.38
N LEU A 487 -4.50 18.98 27.75
CA LEU A 487 -5.42 20.06 27.41
C LEU A 487 -5.56 21.10 28.51
N ASP A 488 -5.33 22.36 28.16
CA ASP A 488 -5.78 23.52 28.92
C ASP A 488 -7.07 24.08 28.31
N THR A 489 -7.91 24.69 29.15
CA THR A 489 -9.21 25.24 28.72
C THR A 489 -9.15 26.76 28.78
N ILE A 490 -9.34 27.38 27.62
CA ILE A 490 -9.55 28.82 27.48
C ILE A 490 -11.03 29.05 27.18
N VAL A 491 -11.64 30.03 27.84
CA VAL A 491 -13.02 30.43 27.60
C VAL A 491 -13.05 31.90 27.22
N TYR A 492 -13.63 32.20 26.06
CA TYR A 492 -14.06 33.56 25.75
C TYR A 492 -15.48 33.78 26.28
N ALA A 493 -15.58 34.46 27.41
CA ALA A 493 -16.84 34.77 28.06
C ALA A 493 -17.41 36.08 27.51
N ARG A 494 -18.57 36.01 26.85
CA ARG A 494 -19.21 37.16 26.19
C ARG A 494 -20.42 37.66 26.98
N ARG A 495 -21.25 36.72 27.46
CA ARG A 495 -22.53 37.00 28.14
C ARG A 495 -22.72 36.12 29.37
N VAL A 496 -21.87 36.35 30.38
CA VAL A 496 -21.87 35.59 31.62
C VAL A 496 -22.18 36.53 32.79
N THR A 497 -23.29 36.30 33.49
CA THR A 497 -23.69 37.14 34.62
C THR A 497 -22.65 37.08 35.74
N GLY A 498 -22.17 38.24 36.20
CA GLY A 498 -21.17 38.32 37.27
C GLY A 498 -19.71 38.17 36.81
N LEU A 499 -19.46 38.09 35.51
CA LEU A 499 -18.13 38.05 34.92
C LEU A 499 -18.00 39.11 33.84
N GLU A 500 -16.94 39.91 33.87
CA GLU A 500 -16.69 40.89 32.80
C GLU A 500 -16.36 40.16 31.48
N PRO A 501 -16.77 40.68 30.32
CA PRO A 501 -16.44 40.06 29.04
C PRO A 501 -14.92 39.99 28.82
N GLY A 502 -14.44 38.85 28.33
CA GLY A 502 -13.01 38.66 28.13
C GLY A 502 -12.63 37.22 27.83
N LEU A 503 -11.36 37.03 27.50
CA LEU A 503 -10.70 35.75 27.31
C LEU A 503 -10.07 35.32 28.63
N TYR A 504 -10.42 34.13 29.09
CA TYR A 504 -9.98 33.59 30.38
C TYR A 504 -9.36 32.21 30.23
N ARG A 505 -8.34 31.90 31.02
CA ARG A 505 -7.83 30.54 31.19
C ARG A 505 -8.40 29.93 32.46
N TYR A 506 -8.93 28.72 32.36
CA TYR A 506 -9.41 27.97 33.52
C TYR A 506 -8.27 27.29 34.27
N GLN A 507 -8.17 27.60 35.57
CA GLN A 507 -7.26 26.97 36.50
C GLN A 507 -7.97 25.78 37.16
N ALA A 508 -7.75 24.58 36.63
CA ALA A 508 -8.50 23.41 37.04
C ALA A 508 -8.22 22.93 38.49
N VAL A 509 -7.03 23.23 39.03
CA VAL A 509 -6.64 22.83 40.40
C VAL A 509 -7.23 23.79 41.43
N GLU A 510 -7.11 25.10 41.18
CA GLU A 510 -7.60 26.17 42.05
C GLU A 510 -9.10 26.46 41.86
N HIS A 511 -9.70 25.91 40.80
CA HIS A 511 -11.08 26.16 40.38
C HIS A 511 -11.37 27.67 40.25
N SER A 512 -10.62 28.32 39.36
CA SER A 512 -10.73 29.77 39.12
C SER A 512 -10.48 30.13 37.64
N LEU A 513 -10.77 31.37 37.26
CA LEU A 513 -10.48 31.93 35.94
C LEU A 513 -9.39 32.99 36.04
N ALA A 514 -8.33 32.85 35.23
CA ALA A 514 -7.32 33.87 35.02
C ALA A 514 -7.66 34.69 33.77
N LEU A 515 -7.81 36.00 33.91
CA LEU A 515 -8.07 36.89 32.77
C LEU A 515 -6.81 37.02 31.91
N LEU A 516 -6.91 36.60 30.64
CA LEU A 516 -5.85 36.75 29.63
C LEU A 516 -5.97 38.08 28.89
N LYS A 517 -7.18 38.42 28.43
CA LYS A 517 -7.46 39.63 27.65
C LYS A 517 -8.89 40.12 27.95
N PRO A 518 -9.10 41.33 28.50
CA PRO A 518 -10.44 41.89 28.63
C PRO A 518 -11.04 42.18 27.25
N ALA A 519 -12.37 42.16 27.15
CA ALA A 519 -13.09 42.52 25.93
C ALA A 519 -13.97 43.75 26.17
N GLY A 520 -13.74 44.83 25.43
CA GLY A 520 -14.48 46.07 25.51
C GLY A 520 -15.71 46.09 24.62
N ALA A 521 -16.77 46.76 25.04
CA ALA A 521 -17.95 46.97 24.19
C ALA A 521 -17.60 47.92 23.03
N VAL A 522 -17.98 47.54 21.80
CA VAL A 522 -17.80 48.37 20.61
C VAL A 522 -18.92 49.41 20.54
N ALA A 523 -18.56 50.69 20.47
CA ALA A 523 -19.52 51.78 20.42
C ALA A 523 -20.47 51.66 19.21
N GLY A 524 -21.77 51.71 19.47
CA GLY A 524 -22.81 51.61 18.43
C GLY A 524 -23.12 50.19 17.94
N ALA A 525 -22.44 49.17 18.46
CA ALA A 525 -22.72 47.78 18.11
C ALA A 525 -24.00 47.26 18.80
N ASP A 526 -24.70 46.36 18.11
CA ASP A 526 -25.90 45.70 18.61
C ASP A 526 -25.51 44.58 19.61
N PRO A 527 -25.81 44.72 20.92
CA PRO A 527 -25.40 43.75 21.95
C PRO A 527 -26.07 42.39 21.77
N GLU A 528 -27.10 42.28 20.93
CA GLU A 528 -27.77 41.01 20.63
C GLU A 528 -27.08 40.21 19.51
N LYS A 529 -26.11 40.77 18.78
CA LYS A 529 -25.42 40.13 17.65
C LYS A 529 -23.96 39.81 17.94
N THR A 530 -23.27 39.18 17.00
CA THR A 530 -21.80 39.11 16.99
C THR A 530 -21.21 40.46 16.58
N GLY A 531 -20.02 40.78 17.08
CA GLY A 531 -19.33 42.05 16.82
C GLY A 531 -19.56 43.14 17.87
N PHE A 532 -20.19 42.81 19.00
CA PHE A 532 -20.45 43.80 20.07
C PHE A 532 -19.28 43.97 21.03
N LEU A 533 -18.31 43.06 20.98
CA LEU A 533 -17.06 43.11 21.73
C LEU A 533 -15.89 43.26 20.75
N ASP A 534 -14.86 44.00 21.16
CA ASP A 534 -13.67 44.27 20.35
C ASP A 534 -12.86 43.02 19.97
N LEU A 535 -12.99 41.92 20.73
CA LEU A 535 -12.38 40.62 20.41
C LEU A 535 -13.20 39.76 19.43
N ASP A 536 -14.47 40.09 19.18
CA ASP A 536 -15.34 39.22 18.38
C ASP A 536 -14.80 39.04 16.95
N ALA A 537 -14.30 40.12 16.32
CA ALA A 537 -13.82 40.06 14.94
C ALA A 537 -12.56 39.21 14.79
N GLU A 538 -11.61 39.35 15.72
CA GLU A 538 -10.35 38.59 15.74
C GLU A 538 -10.62 37.09 15.96
N LEU A 539 -11.44 36.76 16.97
CA LEU A 539 -11.77 35.37 17.28
C LEU A 539 -12.63 34.72 16.19
N ASP A 540 -13.62 35.41 15.63
CA ASP A 540 -14.48 34.85 14.59
C ASP A 540 -13.70 34.58 13.28
N ALA A 541 -12.67 35.39 12.99
CA ALA A 541 -11.75 35.13 11.88
C ALA A 541 -10.93 33.84 12.10
N GLY A 542 -10.49 33.57 13.34
CA GLY A 542 -9.87 32.29 13.72
C GLY A 542 -10.84 31.12 13.64
N LEU A 543 -12.07 31.31 14.08
CA LEU A 543 -13.14 30.30 14.09
C LEU A 543 -13.80 30.07 12.71
N ALA A 544 -13.33 30.75 11.66
CA ALA A 544 -13.90 30.69 10.32
C ALA A 544 -15.41 31.04 10.27
N GLY A 545 -15.81 32.09 10.99
CA GLY A 545 -17.20 32.57 11.01
C GLY A 545 -18.14 31.76 11.92
N GLN A 546 -17.58 30.99 12.87
CA GLN A 546 -18.33 30.06 13.70
C GLN A 546 -18.48 30.47 15.18
N LEU A 547 -18.31 31.74 15.51
CA LEU A 547 -18.59 32.27 16.85
C LEU A 547 -20.09 32.16 17.22
N TRP A 548 -20.98 32.21 16.22
CA TRP A 548 -22.43 31.91 16.32
C TRP A 548 -23.17 32.58 17.48
N ASN A 549 -22.81 33.82 17.83
CA ASN A 549 -23.46 34.58 18.90
C ASN A 549 -23.53 33.88 20.28
N CYS A 550 -22.65 32.91 20.55
CA CYS A 550 -22.65 32.14 21.79
C CYS A 550 -22.46 33.03 23.05
N ALA A 551 -22.89 32.55 24.21
CA ALA A 551 -22.64 33.23 25.49
C ALA A 551 -21.19 33.05 25.97
N ALA A 552 -20.60 31.88 25.70
CA ALA A 552 -19.21 31.57 25.96
C ALA A 552 -18.66 30.66 24.85
N MET A 553 -17.39 30.83 24.46
CA MET A 553 -16.69 29.93 23.54
C MET A 553 -15.62 29.18 24.31
N PHE A 554 -15.74 27.85 24.40
CA PHE A 554 -14.72 26.97 24.99
C PHE A 554 -13.70 26.62 23.92
N MET A 555 -12.43 26.72 24.25
CA MET A 555 -11.31 26.45 23.35
C MET A 555 -10.29 25.61 24.14
N TRP A 556 -9.97 24.44 23.62
CA TRP A 556 -8.99 23.54 24.20
C TRP A 556 -7.69 23.66 23.45
N THR A 557 -6.64 24.05 24.18
CA THR A 557 -5.28 24.10 23.70
C THR A 557 -4.55 22.86 24.16
N ALA A 558 -3.72 22.28 23.30
CA ALA A 558 -2.87 21.15 23.66
C ALA A 558 -1.45 21.65 23.94
N ILE A 559 -0.86 21.13 25.02
CA ILE A 559 0.57 21.17 25.29
C ILE A 559 1.07 19.73 25.08
N PRO A 560 1.53 19.37 23.86
CA PRO A 560 1.81 17.98 23.50
C PRO A 560 2.83 17.32 24.42
N TYR A 561 3.83 18.09 24.87
CA TYR A 561 4.91 17.60 25.73
C TYR A 561 4.41 16.90 27.00
N ARG A 562 3.26 17.30 27.58
CA ARG A 562 2.68 16.62 28.75
C ARG A 562 2.44 15.13 28.49
N THR A 563 2.01 14.79 27.28
CA THR A 563 1.70 13.42 26.85
C THR A 563 2.91 12.74 26.22
N GLU A 564 3.72 13.47 25.44
CA GLU A 564 4.98 12.98 24.86
C GLU A 564 5.98 12.54 25.93
N TRP A 565 6.01 13.24 27.06
CA TRP A 565 6.85 12.88 28.20
C TRP A 565 6.64 11.40 28.59
N ARG A 566 5.41 10.90 28.48
CA ARG A 566 5.06 9.50 28.78
C ARG A 566 5.06 8.58 27.56
N TYR A 567 4.52 9.04 26.44
CA TYR A 567 4.18 8.19 25.30
C TYR A 567 4.99 8.47 24.03
N SER A 568 5.95 9.39 24.06
CA SER A 568 6.81 9.73 22.93
C SER A 568 6.00 9.86 21.62
N VAL A 569 6.40 9.15 20.57
CA VAL A 569 5.76 9.12 19.23
C VAL A 569 4.31 8.61 19.22
N ALA A 570 3.81 8.01 20.29
CA ALA A 570 2.40 7.57 20.43
C ALA A 570 1.48 8.63 21.07
N SER A 571 2.00 9.82 21.40
CA SER A 571 1.26 10.88 22.09
C SER A 571 0.09 11.46 21.29
N ALA A 572 0.28 11.73 19.99
CA ALA A 572 -0.63 12.54 19.18
C ALA A 572 -2.06 11.97 19.15
N LYS A 573 -2.19 10.66 18.91
CA LYS A 573 -3.49 9.97 18.94
C LYS A 573 -4.14 10.04 20.33
N THR A 574 -3.34 9.92 21.38
CA THR A 574 -3.83 9.96 22.76
C THR A 574 -4.39 11.35 23.11
N ILE A 575 -3.72 12.42 22.68
CA ILE A 575 -4.19 13.81 22.86
C ILE A 575 -5.55 14.03 22.19
N LEU A 576 -5.73 13.52 20.96
CA LEU A 576 -7.01 13.66 20.24
C LEU A 576 -8.15 12.89 20.90
N LEU A 577 -7.87 11.74 21.53
CA LEU A 577 -8.86 11.01 22.32
C LEU A 577 -9.28 11.81 23.56
N ASP A 578 -8.32 12.42 24.26
CA ASP A 578 -8.59 13.31 25.41
C ASP A 578 -9.49 14.49 25.00
N ALA A 579 -9.25 15.10 23.84
CA ALA A 579 -10.08 16.18 23.31
C ALA A 579 -11.54 15.74 23.07
N GLY A 580 -11.74 14.53 22.54
CA GLY A 580 -13.05 13.91 22.38
C GLY A 580 -13.79 13.72 23.72
N HIS A 581 -13.09 13.23 24.74
CA HIS A 581 -13.66 13.04 26.08
C HIS A 581 -14.09 14.37 26.71
N VAL A 582 -13.23 15.38 26.63
CA VAL A 582 -13.48 16.71 27.21
C VAL A 582 -14.69 17.38 26.56
N CYS A 583 -14.77 17.40 25.23
CA CYS A 583 -15.91 18.02 24.54
C CYS A 583 -17.21 17.25 24.77
N GLN A 584 -17.16 15.91 24.82
CA GLN A 584 -18.36 15.11 25.12
C GLN A 584 -18.87 15.38 26.55
N ALA A 585 -17.97 15.61 27.50
CA ALA A 585 -18.35 16.03 28.85
C ALA A 585 -19.02 17.42 28.85
N LEU A 586 -18.49 18.38 28.07
CA LEU A 586 -19.13 19.69 27.89
C LEU A 586 -20.54 19.55 27.30
N TYR A 587 -20.70 18.71 26.29
CA TYR A 587 -22.01 18.41 25.70
C TYR A 587 -23.02 17.87 26.72
N GLY A 588 -22.60 16.90 27.54
CA GLY A 588 -23.45 16.34 28.59
C GLY A 588 -23.85 17.38 29.63
N ALA A 589 -22.90 18.22 30.04
CA ALA A 589 -23.14 19.31 30.99
C ALA A 589 -24.06 20.39 30.41
N CYS A 590 -23.88 20.76 29.13
CA CYS A 590 -24.80 21.68 28.44
C CYS A 590 -26.23 21.12 28.40
N GLU A 591 -26.40 19.84 28.05
CA GLU A 591 -27.73 19.24 28.00
C GLU A 591 -28.39 19.21 29.38
N ALA A 592 -27.62 18.92 30.44
CA ALA A 592 -28.10 18.96 31.82
C ALA A 592 -28.60 20.35 32.24
N LEU A 593 -27.99 21.41 31.71
CA LEU A 593 -28.36 22.82 31.93
C LEU A 593 -29.36 23.37 30.90
N SER A 594 -29.84 22.53 29.97
CA SER A 594 -30.66 22.97 28.83
C SER A 594 -29.99 24.08 27.99
N LEU A 595 -28.67 24.00 27.86
CA LEU A 595 -27.84 24.80 26.97
C LEU A 595 -27.57 24.07 25.66
N GLY A 596 -27.20 24.84 24.64
CA GLY A 596 -26.62 24.32 23.41
C GLY A 596 -25.11 24.30 23.45
N THR A 597 -24.54 23.35 22.71
CA THR A 597 -23.15 23.42 22.27
C THR A 597 -22.98 22.68 20.95
N CYS A 598 -21.87 22.94 20.26
CA CYS A 598 -21.46 22.19 19.08
C CYS A 598 -19.93 22.13 19.03
N GLY A 599 -19.33 20.95 19.15
CA GLY A 599 -17.89 20.82 18.93
C GLY A 599 -17.53 21.17 17.48
N GLN A 600 -16.51 21.99 17.30
CA GLN A 600 -16.01 22.48 16.02
C GLN A 600 -14.52 22.15 15.88
N ALA A 601 -14.16 21.41 14.83
CA ALA A 601 -12.77 21.17 14.43
C ALA A 601 -12.39 21.93 13.15
N ALA A 602 -13.34 22.65 12.55
CA ALA A 602 -13.09 23.51 11.41
C ALA A 602 -12.76 24.91 11.94
N TYR A 603 -11.51 25.33 11.86
CA TYR A 603 -11.04 26.67 12.19
C TYR A 603 -9.71 26.92 11.45
N ASN A 604 -9.28 28.17 11.37
CA ASN A 604 -7.96 28.51 10.85
C ASN A 604 -6.95 28.45 12.00
N GLN A 605 -6.02 27.48 11.96
CA GLN A 605 -5.07 27.21 13.04
C GLN A 605 -4.24 28.46 13.40
N GLU A 606 -3.54 29.05 12.42
CA GLU A 606 -2.65 30.19 12.65
C GLU A 606 -3.38 31.40 13.25
N LYS A 607 -4.56 31.72 12.72
CA LYS A 607 -5.36 32.86 13.21
C LYS A 607 -5.91 32.62 14.61
N LEU A 608 -6.37 31.40 14.90
CA LEU A 608 -6.91 31.08 16.22
C LEU A 608 -5.80 31.07 17.27
N ASP A 609 -4.65 30.47 16.98
CA ASP A 609 -3.49 30.46 17.88
C ASP A 609 -3.00 31.89 18.16
N ALA A 610 -2.93 32.74 17.13
CA ALA A 610 -2.58 34.15 17.30
C ALA A 610 -3.59 34.90 18.20
N ALA A 611 -4.90 34.71 17.98
CA ALA A 611 -5.95 35.34 18.78
C ALA A 611 -5.92 34.90 20.26
N LEU A 612 -5.44 33.69 20.52
CA LEU A 612 -5.27 33.11 21.86
C LEU A 612 -3.91 33.41 22.49
N GLY A 613 -2.98 34.00 21.74
CA GLY A 613 -1.61 34.28 22.20
C GLY A 613 -0.75 33.02 22.35
N LEU A 614 -0.96 32.02 21.49
CA LEU A 614 -0.23 30.76 21.45
C LEU A 614 0.89 30.81 20.41
N ASP A 615 1.91 29.97 20.58
CA ASP A 615 3.06 29.91 19.67
C ASP A 615 2.84 29.02 18.44
N GLY A 616 1.80 28.17 18.45
CA GLY A 616 1.47 27.27 17.34
C GLY A 616 2.36 26.03 17.22
N ASN A 617 3.34 25.86 18.12
CA ASN A 617 4.33 24.78 18.11
C ASN A 617 4.25 23.92 19.39
N ASP A 618 4.52 24.53 20.54
CA ASP A 618 4.53 23.89 21.86
C ASP A 618 3.16 24.00 22.56
N GLU A 619 2.37 25.00 22.18
CA GLU A 619 0.96 25.13 22.55
C GLU A 619 0.13 25.60 21.36
N PHE A 620 -0.96 24.89 21.06
CA PHE A 620 -1.87 25.23 19.95
C PHE A 620 -3.30 24.75 20.21
N ALA A 621 -4.28 25.42 19.60
CA ALA A 621 -5.68 25.04 19.67
C ALA A 621 -5.93 23.71 18.94
N VAL A 622 -6.67 22.79 19.56
CA VAL A 622 -7.02 21.48 18.97
C VAL A 622 -8.51 21.24 18.84
N TYR A 623 -9.33 21.95 19.62
CA TYR A 623 -10.78 21.79 19.57
C TYR A 623 -11.49 23.00 20.17
N VAL A 624 -12.65 23.39 19.64
CA VAL A 624 -13.45 24.51 20.16
C VAL A 624 -14.94 24.17 20.23
N ALA A 625 -15.70 24.85 21.09
CA ALA A 625 -17.12 24.62 21.27
C ALA A 625 -17.85 25.88 21.80
N PRO A 626 -18.74 26.52 21.02
CA PRO A 626 -19.64 27.54 21.54
C PRO A 626 -20.61 26.95 22.55
N VAL A 627 -21.02 27.76 23.51
CA VAL A 627 -22.06 27.45 24.51
C VAL A 627 -23.00 28.64 24.66
N GLY A 628 -24.30 28.36 24.73
CA GLY A 628 -25.31 29.38 24.98
C GLY A 628 -26.72 28.83 25.06
N ARG A 629 -27.68 29.70 25.33
CA ARG A 629 -29.12 29.39 25.28
C ARG A 629 -29.55 29.17 23.82
N VAL A 630 -30.51 28.28 23.58
CA VAL A 630 -30.90 27.77 22.24
C VAL A 630 -32.38 27.84 21.96
#